data_AF-A0A0U3A2U3-F1
#
_entry.id   AF-A0A0U3A2U3-F1
#
_cell.length_a   1.000
_cell.length_b   1.000
_cell.length_c   1.000
_cell.angle_alpha   90.00
_cell.angle_beta   90.00
_cell.angle_gamma   90.00
#
_symmetry.space_group_name_H-M   'P 1'
#
loop_
_entity.id
_entity.type
_entity.pdbx_description
1 polymer ?
#
loop_
_entity_poly.entity_id
_entity_poly.type
_entity_poly.pdbx_seq_one_letter_code
_entity_poly.pdbx_strand_id
1 'polypeptide(L)'
;MTERQQADSDRSTAIARALALVATYHASARAELIQRVGHRDTSITLFLGATAVVLGAAFRGDGLDKGDAVLLLVIPLLGFGATLIHVQHNGVIGTIGEYLGIELRETTRALMLESGLRPDLMPADWDSSDTLFGVRTHILNRRWSALTLLVAPQIVAVLLAAAELPADPASAIGTYLAVAAIALSLYSLNRSHIIREERIVRLREHKAAEHARPEERSPEGSSGQQPDAAVWE
;
A
#
# COMPACT_ATOMS: atom_id res chain seq x y z
N MET A 1 -44.76 15.52 24.41
CA MET A 1 -43.41 15.38 23.81
C MET A 1 -43.15 16.67 23.05
N THR A 2 -42.15 17.44 23.43
CA THR A 2 -41.91 18.77 22.86
C THR A 2 -41.18 18.63 21.51
N GLU A 3 -41.37 19.59 20.61
CA GLU A 3 -40.71 19.64 19.29
C GLU A 3 -39.18 19.46 19.39
N ARG A 4 -38.57 19.96 20.47
CA ARG A 4 -37.14 19.76 20.79
C ARG A 4 -36.76 18.29 21.03
N GLN A 5 -37.59 17.54 21.76
CA GLN A 5 -37.32 16.12 22.03
C GLN A 5 -37.35 15.29 20.75
N GLN A 6 -38.25 15.63 19.82
CA GLN A 6 -38.29 14.98 18.51
C GLN A 6 -37.04 15.31 17.69
N ALA A 7 -36.64 16.59 17.64
CA ALA A 7 -35.43 17.02 16.92
C ALA A 7 -34.15 16.36 17.46
N ASP A 8 -34.01 16.24 18.78
CA ASP A 8 -32.85 15.59 19.42
C ASP A 8 -32.82 14.08 19.12
N SER A 9 -33.98 13.42 19.15
CA SER A 9 -34.12 12.00 18.77
C SER A 9 -33.74 11.76 17.31
N ASP A 10 -34.22 12.61 16.40
CA ASP A 10 -33.94 12.51 14.97
C ASP A 10 -32.44 12.74 14.69
N ARG A 11 -31.83 13.72 15.38
CA ARG A 11 -30.38 13.99 15.30
C ARG A 11 -29.55 12.82 15.81
N SER A 12 -29.87 12.28 16.99
CA SER A 12 -29.17 11.11 17.56
C SER A 12 -29.23 9.91 16.61
N THR A 13 -30.40 9.66 16.02
CA THR A 13 -30.61 8.61 15.03
C THR A 13 -29.77 8.83 13.78
N ALA A 14 -29.66 10.07 13.29
CA ALA A 14 -28.84 10.41 12.14
C ALA A 14 -27.34 10.17 12.41
N ILE A 15 -26.84 10.59 13.57
CA ILE A 15 -25.43 10.37 13.95
C ILE A 15 -25.12 8.88 14.09
N ALA A 16 -26.00 8.10 14.74
CA ALA A 16 -25.82 6.66 14.87
C ALA A 16 -25.74 5.97 13.50
N ARG A 17 -26.59 6.37 12.53
CA ARG A 17 -26.53 5.87 11.15
C ARG A 17 -25.23 6.27 10.45
N ALA A 18 -24.77 7.51 10.63
CA ALA A 18 -23.51 7.98 10.06
C ALA A 18 -22.31 7.20 10.62
N LEU A 19 -22.27 6.95 11.93
CA LEU A 19 -21.23 6.14 12.57
C LEU A 19 -21.23 4.69 12.06
N ALA A 20 -22.41 4.08 11.91
CA ALA A 20 -22.53 2.73 11.36
C ALA A 20 -22.04 2.66 9.89
N LEU A 21 -22.34 3.69 9.10
CA LEU A 21 -21.87 3.80 7.72
C LEU A 21 -20.35 3.92 7.66
N VAL A 22 -19.78 4.82 8.47
CA VAL A 22 -18.32 5.01 8.59
C VAL A 22 -17.61 3.74 9.00
N ALA A 23 -18.14 3.00 9.99
CA ALA A 23 -17.59 1.71 10.41
C ALA A 23 -17.61 0.67 9.25
N THR A 24 -18.69 0.66 8.47
CA THR A 24 -18.82 -0.23 7.30
C THR A 24 -17.83 0.13 6.20
N TYR A 25 -17.65 1.42 5.92
CA TYR A 25 -16.64 1.90 4.97
C TYR A 25 -15.22 1.56 5.43
N HIS A 26 -14.91 1.78 6.71
CA HIS A 26 -13.62 1.43 7.29
C HIS A 26 -13.32 -0.07 7.12
N ALA A 27 -14.28 -0.94 7.46
CA ALA A 27 -14.14 -2.38 7.28
C ALA A 27 -13.93 -2.78 5.81
N SER A 28 -14.70 -2.19 4.89
CA SER A 28 -14.60 -2.48 3.45
C SER A 28 -13.27 -2.04 2.86
N ALA A 29 -12.82 -0.82 3.16
CA ALA A 29 -11.55 -0.29 2.69
C ALA A 29 -10.37 -1.09 3.26
N ARG A 30 -10.45 -1.56 4.52
CA ARG A 30 -9.45 -2.46 5.10
C ARG A 30 -9.40 -3.80 4.38
N ALA A 31 -10.55 -4.41 4.07
CA ALA A 31 -10.60 -5.65 3.30
C ALA A 31 -9.99 -5.47 1.90
N GLU A 32 -10.30 -4.35 1.24
CA GLU A 32 -9.71 -3.99 -0.05
C GLU A 32 -8.19 -3.82 0.02
N LEU A 33 -7.67 -3.16 1.06
CA LEU A 33 -6.23 -3.03 1.29
C LEU A 33 -5.54 -4.40 1.39
N ILE A 34 -6.10 -5.30 2.19
CA ILE A 34 -5.57 -6.66 2.38
C ILE A 34 -5.56 -7.41 1.04
N GLN A 35 -6.67 -7.36 0.30
CA GLN A 35 -6.78 -8.00 -1.01
C GLN A 35 -5.75 -7.43 -2.00
N ARG A 36 -5.56 -6.11 -2.04
CA ARG A 36 -4.60 -5.46 -2.94
C ARG A 36 -3.15 -5.79 -2.59
N VAL A 37 -2.82 -5.95 -1.32
CA VAL A 37 -1.51 -6.45 -0.89
C VAL A 37 -1.30 -7.88 -1.40
N GLY A 38 -2.30 -8.76 -1.24
CA GLY A 38 -2.25 -10.13 -1.77
C GLY A 38 -2.08 -10.18 -3.29
N HIS A 39 -2.81 -9.36 -4.05
CA HIS A 39 -2.68 -9.28 -5.51
C HIS A 39 -1.28 -8.80 -5.94
N ARG A 40 -0.70 -7.82 -5.24
CA ARG A 40 0.67 -7.35 -5.51
C ARG A 40 1.71 -8.46 -5.30
N ASP A 41 1.58 -9.23 -4.23
CA ASP A 41 2.56 -10.30 -3.95
C ASP A 41 2.37 -11.48 -4.91
N THR A 42 1.13 -11.74 -5.32
CA THR A 42 0.79 -12.70 -6.37
C THR A 42 1.41 -12.29 -7.71
N SER A 43 1.36 -11.01 -8.11
CA SER A 43 1.92 -10.56 -9.39
C SER A 43 3.44 -10.76 -9.46
N ILE A 44 4.16 -10.54 -8.36
CA ILE A 44 5.61 -10.83 -8.27
C ILE A 44 5.85 -12.33 -8.40
N THR A 45 5.08 -13.15 -7.70
CA THR A 45 5.21 -14.62 -7.74
C THR A 45 4.98 -15.17 -9.14
N LEU A 46 3.93 -14.69 -9.82
CA LEU A 46 3.63 -15.07 -11.21
C LEU A 46 4.75 -14.67 -12.16
N PHE A 47 5.31 -13.46 -12.01
CA PHE A 47 6.46 -13.02 -12.81
C PHE A 47 7.69 -13.91 -12.61
N LEU A 48 8.02 -14.24 -11.36
CA LEU A 48 9.15 -15.12 -11.05
C LEU A 48 8.93 -16.53 -11.60
N GLY A 49 7.71 -17.06 -11.49
CA GLY A 49 7.34 -18.35 -12.08
C GLY A 49 7.46 -18.34 -13.60
N ALA A 50 6.94 -17.32 -14.27
CA ALA A 50 7.07 -17.16 -15.72
C ALA A 50 8.55 -17.03 -16.14
N THR A 51 9.34 -16.28 -15.38
CA THR A 51 10.78 -16.11 -15.62
C THR A 51 11.52 -17.44 -15.48
N ALA A 52 11.21 -18.24 -14.46
CA ALA A 52 11.79 -19.57 -14.28
C ALA A 52 11.45 -20.51 -15.45
N VAL A 53 10.22 -20.45 -15.96
CA VAL A 53 9.79 -21.22 -17.14
C VAL A 53 10.56 -20.78 -18.39
N VAL A 54 10.68 -19.47 -18.63
CA VAL A 54 11.43 -18.95 -19.80
C VAL A 54 12.91 -19.32 -19.71
N LEU A 55 13.52 -19.21 -18.53
CA LEU A 55 14.89 -19.68 -18.30
C LEU A 55 15.01 -21.18 -18.56
N GLY A 56 14.15 -22.00 -17.99
CA GLY A 56 14.17 -23.45 -18.21
C GLY A 56 14.01 -23.84 -19.68
N ALA A 57 13.19 -23.09 -20.43
CA ALA A 57 13.03 -23.28 -21.87
C ALA A 57 14.29 -22.87 -22.66
N ALA A 58 14.93 -21.77 -22.29
CA ALA A 58 16.15 -21.28 -22.94
C ALA A 58 17.38 -22.17 -22.69
N PHE A 59 17.38 -22.93 -21.58
CA PHE A 59 18.47 -23.85 -21.19
C PHE A 59 18.07 -25.33 -21.32
N ARG A 60 17.23 -25.68 -22.31
CA ARG A 60 16.68 -27.05 -22.44
C ARG A 60 17.74 -28.12 -22.82
N GLY A 61 18.94 -27.73 -23.24
CA GLY A 61 20.06 -28.63 -23.60
C GLY A 61 21.27 -28.51 -22.68
N ASP A 62 22.46 -28.86 -23.18
CA ASP A 62 23.73 -28.76 -22.43
C ASP A 62 24.23 -27.30 -22.27
N GLY A 63 23.48 -26.31 -22.74
CA GLY A 63 23.84 -24.90 -22.71
C GLY A 63 22.76 -23.96 -23.28
N LEU A 64 23.14 -22.70 -23.47
CA LEU A 64 22.31 -21.67 -24.12
C LEU A 64 22.65 -21.62 -25.61
N ASP A 65 21.74 -22.11 -26.46
CA ASP A 65 21.91 -22.03 -27.90
C ASP A 65 21.58 -20.62 -28.42
N LYS A 66 22.25 -20.17 -29.50
CA LYS A 66 22.07 -18.82 -30.07
C LYS A 66 20.62 -18.48 -30.44
N GLY A 67 19.86 -19.47 -30.92
CA GLY A 67 18.45 -19.29 -31.26
C GLY A 67 17.57 -19.13 -30.01
N ASP A 68 17.90 -19.86 -28.95
CA ASP A 68 17.13 -19.87 -27.70
C ASP A 68 17.46 -18.65 -26.82
N ALA A 69 18.63 -18.03 -26.99
CA ALA A 69 19.01 -16.77 -26.35
C ALA A 69 18.00 -15.64 -26.59
N VAL A 70 17.30 -15.65 -27.73
CA VAL A 70 16.23 -14.68 -28.05
C VAL A 70 15.06 -14.79 -27.06
N LEU A 71 14.76 -15.98 -26.53
CA LEU A 71 13.68 -16.18 -25.56
C LEU A 71 13.91 -15.41 -24.26
N LEU A 72 15.18 -15.25 -23.85
CA LEU A 72 15.54 -14.51 -22.64
C LEU A 72 15.15 -13.01 -22.73
N LEU A 73 15.05 -12.45 -23.93
CA LEU A 73 14.63 -11.06 -24.14
C LEU A 73 13.14 -10.82 -23.81
N VAL A 74 12.35 -11.89 -23.64
CA VAL A 74 10.96 -11.79 -23.18
C VAL A 74 10.88 -11.42 -21.69
N ILE A 75 11.87 -11.82 -20.88
CA ILE A 75 11.87 -11.61 -19.41
C ILE A 75 11.79 -10.11 -19.05
N PRO A 76 12.59 -9.20 -19.65
CA PRO A 76 12.45 -7.76 -19.45
C PRO A 76 11.06 -7.19 -19.74
N LEU A 77 10.39 -7.67 -20.81
CA LEU A 77 9.05 -7.21 -21.16
C LEU A 77 8.01 -7.67 -20.12
N LEU A 78 8.09 -8.92 -19.68
CA LEU A 78 7.27 -9.45 -18.59
C LEU A 78 7.54 -8.71 -17.27
N GLY A 79 8.81 -8.43 -16.99
CA GLY A 79 9.25 -7.72 -15.80
C GLY A 79 8.75 -6.28 -15.77
N PHE A 80 8.70 -5.60 -16.92
CA PHE A 80 8.07 -4.29 -17.05
C PHE A 80 6.56 -4.36 -16.77
N GLY A 81 5.84 -5.33 -17.35
CA GLY A 81 4.42 -5.54 -17.06
C GLY A 81 4.15 -5.78 -15.57
N ALA A 82 4.94 -6.66 -14.94
CA ALA A 82 4.86 -6.94 -13.51
C ALA A 82 5.18 -5.69 -12.67
N THR A 83 6.13 -4.87 -13.11
CA THR A 83 6.47 -3.59 -12.46
C THR A 83 5.31 -2.59 -12.51
N LEU A 84 4.63 -2.45 -13.65
CA LEU A 84 3.47 -1.57 -13.75
C LEU A 84 2.34 -1.99 -12.79
N ILE A 85 2.04 -3.29 -12.75
CA ILE A 85 1.04 -3.85 -11.82
C ILE A 85 1.47 -3.59 -10.37
N HIS A 86 2.73 -3.84 -10.03
CA HIS A 86 3.28 -3.59 -8.70
C HIS A 86 3.14 -2.11 -8.29
N VAL A 87 3.51 -1.19 -9.17
CA VAL A 87 3.43 0.26 -8.93
C VAL A 87 1.99 0.71 -8.78
N GLN A 88 1.07 0.22 -9.61
CA GLN A 88 -0.35 0.52 -9.52
C GLN A 88 -0.93 0.08 -8.17
N HIS A 89 -0.65 -1.16 -7.75
CA HIS A 89 -1.09 -1.64 -6.44
C HIS A 89 -0.51 -0.83 -5.29
N ASN A 90 0.79 -0.49 -5.31
CA ASN A 90 1.39 0.37 -4.30
C ASN A 90 0.71 1.75 -4.24
N GLY A 91 0.39 2.33 -5.41
CA GLY A 91 -0.30 3.61 -5.50
C GLY A 91 -1.67 3.58 -4.84
N VAL A 92 -2.49 2.58 -5.18
CA VAL A 92 -3.85 2.45 -4.61
C VAL A 92 -3.81 2.12 -3.12
N ILE A 93 -2.93 1.21 -2.69
CA ILE A 93 -2.72 0.90 -1.26
C ILE A 93 -2.39 2.18 -0.48
N GLY A 94 -1.47 2.99 -1.00
CA GLY A 94 -1.11 4.24 -0.35
C GLY A 94 -2.27 5.24 -0.29
N THR A 95 -3.11 5.32 -1.33
CA THR A 95 -4.22 6.28 -1.39
C THR A 95 -5.36 5.88 -0.45
N ILE A 96 -5.73 4.59 -0.41
CA ILE A 96 -6.73 4.10 0.55
C ILE A 96 -6.19 4.27 1.97
N GLY A 97 -4.90 4.00 2.19
CA GLY A 97 -4.25 4.23 3.48
C GLY A 97 -4.33 5.68 3.96
N GLU A 98 -4.07 6.64 3.06
CA GLU A 98 -4.15 8.08 3.33
C GLU A 98 -5.60 8.51 3.62
N TYR A 99 -6.57 8.05 2.82
CA TYR A 99 -8.00 8.29 3.05
C TYR A 99 -8.47 7.78 4.43
N LEU A 100 -8.07 6.56 4.80
CA LEU A 100 -8.42 5.97 6.10
C LEU A 100 -7.77 6.71 7.27
N GLY A 101 -6.48 7.05 7.15
CA GLY A 101 -5.71 7.64 8.24
C GLY A 101 -5.99 9.13 8.47
N ILE A 102 -6.45 9.86 7.45
CA ILE A 102 -6.71 11.30 7.50
C ILE A 102 -8.22 11.56 7.46
N GLU A 103 -8.84 11.40 6.31
CA GLU A 103 -10.20 11.90 6.04
C GLU A 103 -11.28 11.14 6.83
N LEU A 104 -11.25 9.81 6.78
CA LEU A 104 -12.25 8.99 7.46
C LEU A 104 -12.09 9.10 8.99
N ARG A 105 -10.84 9.15 9.46
CA ARG A 105 -10.52 9.34 10.87
C ARG A 105 -11.09 10.66 11.41
N GLU A 106 -10.85 11.77 10.71
CA GLU A 106 -11.37 13.09 11.09
C GLU A 106 -12.91 13.11 11.11
N THR A 107 -13.54 12.51 10.09
CA THR A 107 -15.00 12.39 10.02
C THR A 107 -15.56 11.57 11.18
N THR A 108 -14.92 10.45 11.50
CA THR A 108 -15.30 9.58 12.62
C THR A 108 -15.19 10.33 13.94
N ARG A 109 -14.07 11.02 14.16
CA ARG A 109 -13.81 11.80 15.37
C ARG A 109 -14.86 12.90 15.57
N ALA A 110 -15.20 13.63 14.51
CA ALA A 110 -16.23 14.67 14.55
C ALA A 110 -17.61 14.12 14.94
N LEU A 111 -18.02 13.01 14.32
CA LEU A 111 -19.29 12.34 14.64
C LEU A 111 -19.32 11.79 16.07
N MET A 112 -18.20 11.23 16.55
CA MET A 112 -18.12 10.74 17.93
C MET A 112 -18.24 11.88 18.95
N LEU A 113 -17.53 12.99 18.74
CA LEU A 113 -17.65 14.18 19.57
C LEU A 113 -19.08 14.73 19.57
N GLU A 114 -19.73 14.78 18.39
CA GLU A 114 -21.12 15.22 18.28
C GLU A 114 -22.11 14.30 19.02
N SER A 115 -21.85 12.99 19.02
CA SER A 115 -22.66 12.00 19.75
C SER A 115 -22.40 11.95 21.26
N GLY A 116 -21.40 12.68 21.77
CA GLY A 116 -20.94 12.56 23.15
C GLY A 116 -20.16 11.26 23.43
N LEU A 117 -19.83 10.49 22.39
CA LEU A 117 -18.95 9.33 22.51
C LEU A 117 -17.50 9.80 22.68
N ARG A 118 -16.78 9.09 23.56
CA ARG A 118 -15.37 9.40 23.81
C ARG A 118 -14.51 8.95 22.61
N PRO A 119 -13.62 9.80 22.08
CA PRO A 119 -12.76 9.46 20.94
C PRO A 119 -11.80 8.28 21.17
N ASP A 120 -11.54 7.88 22.42
CA ASP A 120 -10.73 6.71 22.77
C ASP A 120 -11.39 5.39 22.36
N LEU A 121 -12.68 5.40 22.04
CA LEU A 121 -13.41 4.26 21.46
C LEU A 121 -13.27 4.18 19.93
N MET A 122 -12.48 5.05 19.29
CA MET A 122 -12.25 4.97 17.85
C MET A 122 -11.62 3.62 17.48
N PRO A 123 -12.00 3.02 16.33
CA PRO A 123 -11.30 1.85 15.81
C PRO A 123 -9.80 2.15 15.70
N ALA A 124 -8.97 1.21 16.13
CA ALA A 124 -7.52 1.32 15.98
C ALA A 124 -7.17 1.53 14.49
N ASP A 125 -6.32 2.53 14.21
CA ASP A 125 -5.88 2.76 12.84
C ASP A 125 -5.18 1.51 12.32
N TRP A 126 -5.41 1.19 11.05
CA TRP A 126 -4.75 0.07 10.39
C TRP A 126 -3.21 0.22 10.38
N ASP A 127 -2.70 1.44 10.58
CA ASP A 127 -1.28 1.78 10.64
C ASP A 127 -0.79 2.16 12.05
N SER A 128 -1.59 1.96 13.11
CA SER A 128 -1.27 2.36 14.49
C SER A 128 -0.09 1.60 15.12
N SER A 129 0.53 0.70 14.36
CA SER A 129 1.68 -0.05 14.81
C SER A 129 2.93 0.82 14.74
N ASP A 130 3.51 1.16 15.90
CA ASP A 130 4.79 1.88 16.00
C ASP A 130 5.91 1.20 15.19
N THR A 131 5.81 -0.12 14.99
CA THR A 131 6.73 -0.90 14.14
C THR A 131 6.72 -0.48 12.66
N LEU A 132 5.64 0.14 12.19
CA LEU A 132 5.50 0.59 10.80
C LEU A 132 6.27 1.91 10.56
N PHE A 133 6.44 2.74 11.60
CA PHE A 133 7.09 4.04 11.52
C PHE A 133 8.54 4.06 12.01
N GLY A 134 8.94 3.12 12.86
CA GLY A 134 10.28 3.06 13.48
C GLY A 134 11.42 2.61 12.58
N VAL A 135 11.18 2.21 11.34
CA VAL A 135 12.14 1.38 10.61
C VAL A 135 12.42 1.97 9.23
N ARG A 136 13.34 2.95 9.16
CA ARG A 136 13.97 3.41 7.90
C ARG A 136 14.47 2.20 7.09
N THR A 137 14.92 1.15 7.78
CA THR A 137 15.30 -0.14 7.22
C THR A 137 14.14 -0.88 6.53
N HIS A 138 12.86 -0.71 6.90
CA HIS A 138 11.73 -1.31 6.19
C HIS A 138 11.44 -0.61 4.87
N ILE A 139 11.59 0.72 4.82
CA ILE A 139 11.45 1.47 3.55
C ILE A 139 12.55 1.06 2.58
N LEU A 140 13.80 1.02 3.06
CA LEU A 140 14.95 0.59 2.27
C LEU A 140 14.82 -0.87 1.84
N ASN A 141 14.50 -1.79 2.75
CA ASN A 141 14.33 -3.21 2.43
C ASN A 141 13.25 -3.43 1.40
N ARG A 142 12.17 -2.64 1.42
CA ARG A 142 11.09 -2.76 0.43
C ARG A 142 11.47 -2.23 -0.95
N ARG A 143 12.31 -1.19 -1.02
CA ARG A 143 12.89 -0.73 -2.28
C ARG A 143 13.83 -1.77 -2.86
N TRP A 144 14.74 -2.28 -2.03
CA TRP A 144 15.67 -3.32 -2.43
C TRP A 144 14.94 -4.60 -2.84
N SER A 145 13.89 -5.02 -2.13
CA SER A 145 13.13 -6.20 -2.52
C SER A 145 12.48 -6.05 -3.89
N ALA A 146 11.91 -4.89 -4.21
CA ALA A 146 11.32 -4.67 -5.54
C ALA A 146 12.39 -4.69 -6.63
N LEU A 147 13.54 -4.05 -6.41
CA LEU A 147 14.67 -4.07 -7.35
C LEU A 147 15.22 -5.49 -7.55
N THR A 148 15.43 -6.22 -6.46
CA THR A 148 15.96 -7.59 -6.50
C THR A 148 14.98 -8.57 -7.15
N LEU A 149 13.69 -8.47 -6.86
CA LEU A 149 12.70 -9.44 -7.33
C LEU A 149 12.15 -9.14 -8.72
N LEU A 150 12.07 -7.86 -9.11
CA LEU A 150 11.52 -7.47 -10.41
C LEU A 150 12.60 -7.12 -11.42
N VAL A 151 13.64 -6.37 -11.04
CA VAL A 151 14.61 -5.80 -12.00
C VAL A 151 15.81 -6.72 -12.20
N ALA A 152 16.36 -7.30 -11.13
CA ALA A 152 17.55 -8.14 -11.24
C ALA A 152 17.39 -9.32 -12.22
N PRO A 153 16.26 -10.06 -12.26
CA PRO A 153 16.07 -11.12 -13.24
C PRO A 153 16.08 -10.62 -14.69
N GLN A 154 15.58 -9.40 -14.93
CA GLN A 154 15.61 -8.78 -16.26
C GLN A 154 17.04 -8.48 -16.70
N ILE A 155 17.84 -7.89 -15.80
CA ILE A 155 19.25 -7.57 -16.07
C ILE A 155 20.03 -8.85 -16.36
N VAL A 156 19.86 -9.87 -15.52
CA VAL A 156 20.52 -11.18 -15.71
C VAL A 156 20.13 -11.79 -17.04
N ALA A 157 18.84 -11.79 -17.39
CA ALA A 157 18.37 -12.31 -18.68
C ALA A 157 19.00 -11.60 -19.89
N VAL A 158 19.09 -10.26 -19.86
CA VAL A 158 19.74 -9.50 -20.94
C VAL A 158 21.24 -9.77 -21.02
N LEU A 159 21.93 -9.88 -19.88
CA LEU A 159 23.37 -10.18 -19.85
C LEU A 159 23.66 -11.58 -20.41
N LEU A 160 22.85 -12.57 -20.04
CA LEU A 160 22.95 -13.93 -20.56
C LEU A 160 22.66 -13.96 -22.07
N ALA A 161 21.62 -13.26 -22.52
CA ALA A 161 21.28 -13.18 -23.94
C ALA A 161 22.39 -12.50 -24.74
N ALA A 162 22.95 -11.39 -24.26
CA ALA A 162 23.96 -10.60 -24.97
C ALA A 162 25.23 -11.39 -25.32
N ALA A 163 25.56 -12.44 -24.56
CA ALA A 163 26.71 -13.30 -24.84
C ALA A 163 26.50 -14.22 -26.06
N GLU A 164 25.25 -14.64 -26.32
CA GLU A 164 24.94 -15.69 -27.30
C GLU A 164 24.04 -15.22 -28.46
N LEU A 165 23.49 -14.00 -28.40
CA LEU A 165 22.59 -13.47 -29.41
C LEU A 165 23.26 -13.39 -30.79
N PRO A 166 22.54 -13.77 -31.86
CA PRO A 166 23.03 -13.59 -33.23
C PRO A 166 23.18 -12.10 -33.56
N ALA A 167 24.18 -11.79 -34.40
CA ALA A 167 24.46 -10.42 -34.86
C ALA A 167 23.52 -10.00 -36.00
N ASP A 168 22.20 -10.16 -35.80
CA ASP A 168 21.17 -9.79 -36.75
C ASP A 168 20.33 -8.59 -36.25
N PRO A 169 19.66 -7.87 -37.16
CA PRO A 169 18.88 -6.68 -36.78
C PRO A 169 17.73 -6.96 -35.81
N ALA A 170 17.11 -8.16 -35.84
CA ALA A 170 15.99 -8.48 -34.96
C ALA A 170 16.48 -8.67 -33.52
N SER A 171 17.61 -9.36 -33.33
CA SER A 171 18.29 -9.49 -32.03
C SER A 171 18.69 -8.14 -31.46
N ALA A 172 19.18 -7.22 -32.31
CA ALA A 172 19.50 -5.86 -31.89
C ALA A 172 18.24 -5.10 -31.41
N ILE A 173 17.15 -5.13 -32.18
CA ILE A 173 15.87 -4.51 -31.81
C ILE A 173 15.35 -5.08 -30.49
N GLY A 174 15.33 -6.41 -30.34
CA GLY A 174 14.90 -7.08 -29.12
C GLY A 174 15.72 -6.65 -27.90
N THR A 175 17.04 -6.52 -28.07
CA THR A 175 17.94 -6.05 -27.01
C THR A 175 17.64 -4.60 -26.61
N TYR A 176 17.42 -3.70 -27.58
CA TYR A 176 17.06 -2.31 -27.27
C TYR A 176 15.71 -2.20 -26.56
N LEU A 177 14.71 -2.99 -26.98
CA LEU A 177 13.42 -3.05 -26.31
C LEU A 177 13.55 -3.56 -24.88
N ALA A 178 14.35 -4.61 -24.67
CA ALA A 178 14.63 -5.17 -23.35
C ALA A 178 15.30 -4.14 -22.42
N VAL A 179 16.33 -3.44 -22.91
CA VAL A 179 17.01 -2.37 -22.15
C VAL A 179 16.04 -1.23 -21.82
N ALA A 180 15.19 -0.83 -22.78
CA ALA A 180 14.17 0.19 -22.54
C ALA A 180 13.16 -0.26 -21.47
N ALA A 181 12.73 -1.54 -21.49
CA ALA A 181 11.81 -2.09 -20.49
C ALA A 181 12.42 -2.08 -19.08
N ILE A 182 13.72 -2.40 -18.95
CA ILE A 182 14.47 -2.32 -17.68
C ILE A 182 14.53 -0.86 -17.20
N ALA A 183 14.89 0.08 -18.09
CA ALA A 183 14.98 1.49 -17.75
C ALA A 183 13.64 2.07 -17.29
N LEU A 184 12.55 1.72 -17.99
CA LEU A 184 11.20 2.11 -17.60
C LEU A 184 10.77 1.47 -16.27
N SER A 185 11.12 0.19 -16.04
CA SER A 185 10.86 -0.48 -14.76
C SER A 185 11.56 0.23 -13.60
N LEU A 186 12.85 0.56 -13.75
CA LEU A 186 13.63 1.30 -12.77
C LEU A 186 13.03 2.69 -12.51
N TYR A 187 12.67 3.41 -13.57
CA TYR A 187 12.02 4.72 -13.47
C TYR A 187 10.70 4.63 -12.69
N SER A 188 9.81 3.71 -13.08
CA SER A 188 8.49 3.53 -12.46
C SER A 188 8.61 3.13 -10.98
N LEU A 189 9.51 2.21 -10.63
CA LEU A 189 9.76 1.84 -9.24
C LEU A 189 10.30 3.02 -8.43
N ASN A 190 11.32 3.71 -8.94
CA ASN A 190 11.90 4.86 -8.24
C ASN A 190 10.87 5.98 -8.03
N ARG A 191 10.06 6.28 -9.05
CA ARG A 191 8.99 7.28 -8.94
C ARG A 191 7.93 6.86 -7.93
N SER A 192 7.52 5.59 -7.92
CA SER A 192 6.58 5.04 -6.93
C SER A 192 7.11 5.17 -5.50
N HIS A 193 8.42 4.94 -5.31
CA HIS A 193 9.06 5.12 -4.01
C HIS A 193 9.05 6.57 -3.53
N ILE A 194 9.38 7.53 -4.40
CA ILE A 194 9.34 8.96 -4.07
C ILE A 194 7.93 9.39 -3.64
N ILE A 195 6.91 9.04 -4.44
CA ILE A 195 5.50 9.37 -4.12
C ILE A 195 5.09 8.79 -2.77
N ARG A 196 5.55 7.57 -2.45
CA ARG A 196 5.26 6.95 -1.16
C ARG A 196 5.97 7.66 -0.01
N GLU A 197 7.22 8.05 -0.17
CA GLU A 197 7.96 8.81 0.85
C GLU A 197 7.27 10.14 1.15
N GLU A 198 6.84 10.87 0.12
CA GLU A 198 6.05 12.10 0.26
C GLU A 198 4.76 11.86 1.08
N ARG A 199 4.02 10.78 0.79
CA ARG A 199 2.81 10.41 1.55
C ARG A 199 3.09 10.08 3.01
N ILE A 200 4.16 9.34 3.27
CA ILE A 200 4.56 8.99 4.65
C ILE A 200 4.91 10.25 5.44
N VAL A 201 5.60 11.21 4.82
CA VAL A 201 5.90 12.49 5.46
C VAL A 201 4.61 13.24 5.80
N ARG A 202 3.66 13.37 4.86
CA ARG A 202 2.36 14.01 5.12
C ARG A 202 1.59 13.35 6.27
N LEU A 203 1.54 12.02 6.30
CA LEU A 203 0.88 11.28 7.38
C LEU A 203 1.55 11.51 8.73
N ARG A 204 2.89 11.61 8.77
CA ARG A 204 3.62 11.93 9.99
C ARG A 204 3.37 13.36 10.47
N GLU A 205 3.36 14.32 9.56
CA GLU A 205 3.05 15.72 9.87
C GLU A 205 1.63 15.86 10.41
N HIS A 206 0.65 15.19 9.79
CA HIS A 206 -0.73 15.16 10.25
C HIS A 206 -0.86 14.56 11.66
N LYS A 207 -0.25 13.38 11.89
CA LYS A 207 -0.22 12.76 13.22
C LYS A 207 0.48 13.65 14.26
N ALA A 208 1.61 14.27 13.92
CA ALA A 208 2.33 15.17 14.81
C ALA A 208 1.47 16.40 15.17
N ALA A 209 0.76 16.98 14.19
CA ALA A 209 -0.17 18.07 14.42
C ALA A 209 -1.36 17.64 15.31
N GLU A 210 -1.84 16.41 15.18
CA GLU A 210 -2.90 15.86 16.03
C GLU A 210 -2.44 15.71 17.49
N HIS A 211 -1.21 15.24 17.73
CA HIS A 211 -0.63 15.12 19.08
C HIS A 211 -0.27 16.48 19.70
N ALA A 212 0.06 17.48 18.87
CA ALA A 212 0.40 18.83 19.33
C ALA A 212 -0.83 19.68 19.66
N ARG A 213 -2.04 19.27 19.27
CA ARG A 213 -3.25 19.96 19.72
C ARG A 213 -3.30 19.80 21.23
N PRO A 214 -3.19 20.90 22.02
CA PRO A 214 -3.41 20.80 23.45
C PRO A 214 -4.76 20.12 23.58
N GLU A 215 -4.82 19.01 24.35
CA GLU A 215 -6.10 18.49 24.79
C GLU A 215 -6.83 19.73 25.28
N GLU A 216 -7.89 20.14 24.56
CA GLU A 216 -8.85 21.08 25.11
C GLU A 216 -9.35 20.35 26.33
N ARG A 217 -8.65 20.60 27.45
CA ARG A 217 -8.91 20.00 28.74
C ARG A 217 -10.37 20.30 28.92
N SER A 218 -11.17 19.23 28.90
CA SER A 218 -12.56 19.30 29.28
C SER A 218 -12.56 20.15 30.55
N PRO A 219 -13.16 21.35 30.53
CA PRO A 219 -12.96 22.31 31.61
C PRO A 219 -13.24 21.57 32.91
N GLU A 220 -12.22 21.53 33.77
CA GLU A 220 -12.28 20.96 35.12
C GLU A 220 -13.47 21.62 35.83
N GLY A 221 -14.63 20.99 35.73
CA GLY A 221 -15.90 21.64 36.04
C GLY A 221 -17.04 20.68 36.35
N SER A 222 -16.83 19.36 36.30
CA SER A 222 -17.76 18.41 36.90
C SER A 222 -17.05 17.58 37.98
N SER A 223 -16.94 18.17 39.16
CA SER A 223 -16.72 17.48 40.45
C SER A 223 -17.91 16.57 40.85
N GLY A 224 -18.63 16.01 39.86
CA GLY A 224 -19.84 15.22 40.06
C GLY A 224 -19.55 13.73 40.06
N GLN A 225 -19.37 13.18 41.27
CA GLN A 225 -19.68 11.80 41.65
C GLN A 225 -19.05 10.66 40.82
N GLN A 226 -18.02 10.03 41.41
CA GLN A 226 -17.67 8.64 41.09
C GLN A 226 -18.92 7.76 41.27
N PRO A 227 -19.37 7.02 40.24
CA PRO A 227 -20.32 5.94 40.47
C PRO A 227 -19.63 4.88 41.32
N ASP A 228 -20.23 4.57 42.48
CA ASP A 228 -19.79 3.48 43.35
C ASP A 228 -19.57 2.21 42.53
N ALA A 229 -18.40 1.62 42.72
CA ALA A 229 -17.98 0.38 42.09
C ALA A 229 -18.94 -0.75 42.48
N ALA A 230 -19.96 -0.99 41.65
CA ALA A 230 -20.72 -2.22 41.68
C ALA A 230 -19.84 -3.33 41.10
N VAL A 231 -19.34 -4.15 42.02
CA VAL A 231 -18.73 -5.46 41.80
C VAL A 231 -19.65 -6.29 40.92
N TRP A 232 -19.21 -6.59 39.69
CA TRP A 232 -19.77 -7.66 38.89
C TRP A 232 -18.85 -8.87 39.04
N GLU A 233 -19.27 -9.84 39.85
CA GLU A 233 -18.81 -11.22 39.82
C GLU A 233 -19.32 -11.95 38.56
#